data_AF-A0A7S2QZL0-F1
#
_entry.id   AF-A0A7S2QZL0-F1
#
_cell.length_a   1.000
_cell.length_b   1.000
_cell.length_c   1.000
_cell.angle_alpha   90.00
_cell.angle_beta   90.00
_cell.angle_gamma   90.00
#
_symmetry.space_group_name_H-M   'P 1'
#
loop_
_entity.id
_entity.type
_entity.pdbx_description
1 polymer ?
#
loop_
_entity_poly.entity_id
_entity_poly.type
_entity_poly.pdbx_seq_one_letter_code
_entity_poly.pdbx_strand_id
1 'polypeptide(L)'
;GESRPLSACCVYDKNKVATAGWNGHIQIYDTTNHTNWNTPIAQTNNANTPCHEDRIMSMAVHHTDNNNTDNNNNNKTLLATASIDLTAKLWSVTNNDTNDTTDDTAANTADKPSSTNI
;
A
#
# COMPACT_ATOMS: atom_id res chain seq x y z
N GLY A 1 -6.27 -7.93 17.13
CA GLY A 1 -4.93 -7.33 17.24
C GLY A 1 -4.13 -8.11 18.25
N GLU A 2 -2.83 -8.25 18.05
CA GLU A 2 -1.92 -8.84 19.05
C GLU A 2 -1.99 -8.04 20.36
N SER A 3 -1.96 -8.73 21.51
CA SER A 3 -1.96 -8.08 22.84
C SER A 3 -0.58 -7.53 23.24
N ARG A 4 0.44 -7.77 22.41
CA ARG A 4 1.83 -7.34 22.67
C ARG A 4 2.08 -5.95 22.07
N PRO A 5 2.98 -5.15 22.66
CA PRO A 5 3.32 -3.84 22.11
C PRO A 5 3.92 -3.98 20.70
N LEU A 6 3.71 -2.94 19.89
CA LEU A 6 4.38 -2.79 18.59
C LEU A 6 5.90 -2.84 18.78
N SER A 7 6.59 -3.47 17.84
CA SER A 7 8.04 -3.62 17.90
C SER A 7 8.78 -2.69 16.92
N ALA A 8 8.14 -2.28 15.84
CA ALA A 8 8.66 -1.27 14.92
C ALA A 8 7.54 -0.49 14.24
N CYS A 9 7.81 0.77 13.88
CA CYS A 9 6.97 1.58 13.00
C CYS A 9 7.83 2.48 12.12
N CYS A 10 7.31 2.86 10.96
CA CYS A 10 7.95 3.85 10.10
C CYS A 10 6.90 4.59 9.26
N VAL A 11 7.24 5.82 8.86
CA VAL A 11 6.47 6.54 7.84
C VAL A 11 6.67 5.81 6.53
N TYR A 12 5.57 5.29 5.98
CA TYR A 12 5.59 4.52 4.75
C TYR A 12 5.40 5.40 3.52
N ASP A 13 4.58 6.45 3.63
CA ASP A 13 4.33 7.45 2.58
C ASP A 13 3.74 8.71 3.25
N LYS A 14 3.51 9.79 2.51
CA LYS A 14 2.97 11.07 3.00
C LYS A 14 1.80 10.91 3.98
N ASN A 15 0.89 9.96 3.69
CA ASN A 15 -0.29 9.69 4.51
C ASN A 15 -0.41 8.22 4.94
N LYS A 16 0.67 7.45 4.92
CA LYS A 16 0.63 6.02 5.26
C LYS A 16 1.68 5.69 6.30
N VAL A 17 1.32 4.87 7.28
CA VAL A 17 2.24 4.38 8.33
C VAL A 17 2.31 2.87 8.26
N ALA A 18 3.53 2.34 8.26
CA ALA A 18 3.76 0.91 8.41
C ALA A 18 4.09 0.59 9.87
N THR A 19 3.51 -0.48 10.39
CA THR A 19 3.79 -1.02 11.73
C THR A 19 4.14 -2.49 11.62
N ALA A 20 4.98 -2.97 12.52
CA ALA A 20 5.29 -4.38 12.66
C ALA A 20 5.27 -4.81 14.13
N GLY A 21 4.98 -6.09 14.32
CA GLY A 21 4.75 -6.68 15.63
C GLY A 21 5.53 -7.97 15.89
N TRP A 22 5.19 -8.59 17.02
CA TRP A 22 5.80 -9.83 17.51
C TRP A 22 5.43 -11.08 16.72
N ASN A 23 4.35 -11.02 15.94
CA ASN A 23 3.86 -12.13 15.14
C ASN A 23 4.44 -12.14 13.72
N GLY A 24 5.48 -11.35 13.47
CA GLY A 24 6.12 -11.30 12.16
C GLY A 24 5.26 -10.71 11.04
N HIS A 25 4.16 -10.03 11.37
CA HIS A 25 3.33 -9.32 10.39
C HIS A 25 3.70 -7.85 10.26
N ILE A 26 3.55 -7.32 9.05
CA ILE A 26 3.62 -5.90 8.73
C ILE A 26 2.24 -5.45 8.29
N GLN A 27 1.79 -4.33 8.85
CA GLN A 27 0.50 -3.72 8.56
C GLN A 27 0.70 -2.27 8.13
N ILE A 28 0.04 -1.86 7.06
CA ILE A 28 0.09 -0.49 6.53
C ILE A 28 -1.28 0.14 6.77
N TYR A 29 -1.27 1.34 7.36
CA TYR A 29 -2.46 2.11 7.69
C TYR A 29 -2.50 3.38 6.86
N ASP A 30 -3.69 3.71 6.35
CA ASP A 30 -3.97 5.01 5.77
C ASP A 30 -4.39 5.98 6.87
N THR A 31 -3.73 7.13 6.91
CA THR A 31 -3.97 8.19 7.91
C THR A 31 -4.86 9.32 7.38
N THR A 32 -5.26 9.29 6.11
CA THR A 32 -6.13 10.29 5.49
C THR A 32 -7.55 10.27 6.06
N ASN A 33 -8.10 9.08 6.33
CA ASN A 33 -9.43 8.91 6.88
C ASN A 33 -9.36 8.59 8.37
N HIS A 34 -9.48 9.64 9.18
CA HIS A 34 -9.36 9.56 10.63
C HIS A 34 -10.42 8.70 11.35
N THR A 35 -11.36 8.09 10.62
CA THR A 35 -12.43 7.27 11.19
C THR A 35 -12.11 5.78 11.25
N ASN A 36 -11.11 5.30 10.48
CA ASN A 36 -10.86 3.86 10.29
C ASN A 36 -9.41 3.43 10.57
N TRP A 37 -8.89 3.77 11.75
CA TRP A 37 -7.52 3.42 12.18
C TRP A 37 -7.34 1.93 12.54
N ASN A 38 -8.43 1.18 12.68
CA ASN A 38 -8.39 -0.20 13.16
C ASN A 38 -8.18 -1.23 12.04
N THR A 39 -8.28 -0.81 10.78
CA THR A 39 -8.19 -1.70 9.62
C THR A 39 -6.99 -1.30 8.76
N PRO A 40 -5.96 -2.16 8.65
CA PRO A 40 -4.85 -1.90 7.75
C PRO A 40 -5.33 -1.96 6.29
N ILE A 41 -4.82 -1.06 5.45
CA ILE A 41 -5.08 -1.03 4.00
C ILE A 41 -4.25 -2.05 3.22
N ALA A 42 -3.15 -2.52 3.81
CA ALA A 42 -2.34 -3.59 3.27
C ALA A 42 -1.65 -4.37 4.38
N GLN A 43 -1.44 -5.65 4.14
CA GLN A 43 -0.68 -6.57 4.97
C GLN A 43 0.20 -7.42 4.06
N THR A 44 1.41 -7.76 4.49
CA THR A 44 2.29 -8.67 3.73
C THR A 44 1.61 -10.02 3.50
N ASN A 45 1.58 -10.47 2.23
CA ASN A 45 1.21 -11.79 1.70
C ASN A 45 0.22 -12.62 2.52
N ASN A 46 -1.05 -12.60 2.14
CA ASN A 46 -2.14 -13.38 2.74
C ASN A 46 -2.31 -13.03 4.23
N ALA A 47 -3.51 -12.67 4.68
CA ALA A 47 -3.72 -12.20 6.07
C ALA A 47 -3.23 -13.22 7.14
N ASN A 48 -2.97 -14.46 6.73
CA ASN A 48 -2.59 -15.59 7.57
C ASN A 48 -1.11 -15.99 7.51
N THR A 49 -0.28 -15.42 6.61
CA THR A 49 1.14 -15.81 6.53
C THR A 49 2.02 -14.67 7.00
N PRO A 50 2.76 -14.83 8.12
CA PRO A 50 3.64 -13.79 8.60
C PRO A 50 4.84 -13.67 7.65
N CYS A 51 5.37 -12.45 7.53
CA CYS A 51 6.51 -12.19 6.65
C CYS A 51 7.83 -12.68 7.28
N HIS A 52 7.86 -12.76 8.61
CA HIS A 52 8.89 -13.31 9.48
C HIS A 52 8.29 -14.35 10.43
N GLU A 53 9.07 -15.29 10.92
CA GLU A 53 8.56 -16.32 11.87
C GLU A 53 8.47 -15.78 13.31
N ASP A 54 9.08 -14.63 13.57
CA ASP A 54 9.14 -14.01 14.89
C ASP A 54 9.15 -12.46 14.76
N ARG A 55 9.35 -11.80 15.90
CA ARG A 55 9.30 -10.35 16.08
C ARG A 55 10.20 -9.60 15.11
N ILE A 56 9.58 -8.69 14.37
CA ILE A 56 10.27 -7.71 13.55
C ILE A 56 10.86 -6.64 14.48
N MET A 57 12.18 -6.49 14.43
CA MET A 57 12.95 -5.58 15.29
C MET A 57 13.13 -4.20 14.67
N SER A 58 13.16 -4.11 13.35
CA SER A 58 13.41 -2.86 12.64
C SER A 58 12.80 -2.87 11.25
N MET A 59 12.45 -1.67 10.77
CA MET A 59 11.94 -1.42 9.42
C MET A 59 12.57 -0.16 8.83
N ALA A 60 12.80 -0.18 7.52
CA ALA A 60 13.21 0.98 6.76
C ALA A 60 12.49 1.02 5.41
N VAL A 61 12.03 2.20 5.02
CA VAL A 61 11.33 2.43 3.75
C VAL A 61 12.20 3.27 2.84
N HIS A 62 12.22 2.93 1.56
CA HIS A 62 12.85 3.70 0.51
C HIS A 62 11.88 3.88 -0.66
N HIS A 63 11.58 5.13 -0.99
CA HIS A 63 10.78 5.50 -2.15
C HIS A 63 11.69 5.59 -3.38
N THR A 64 11.35 4.90 -4.46
CA THR A 64 12.00 5.18 -5.75
C THR A 64 11.17 6.22 -6.48
N ASP A 65 11.66 7.46 -6.50
CA ASP A 65 11.11 8.52 -7.34
C ASP A 65 11.55 8.24 -8.79
N ASN A 66 10.66 7.65 -9.58
CA ASN A 66 10.93 7.45 -10.99
C ASN A 66 10.67 8.77 -11.75
N ASN A 67 11.56 9.76 -11.60
CA ASN A 67 11.58 10.97 -12.44
C ASN A 67 12.00 10.68 -13.90
N ASN A 68 12.01 9.42 -14.32
CA ASN A 68 12.43 9.04 -15.65
C ASN A 68 11.19 8.90 -16.54
N THR A 69 11.20 9.62 -17.65
CA THR A 69 10.14 9.77 -18.66
C THR A 69 9.72 8.49 -19.37
N ASP A 70 10.17 7.33 -18.92
CA ASP A 70 9.64 6.06 -19.37
C ASP A 70 8.28 5.85 -18.70
N ASN A 71 7.25 5.85 -19.54
CA ASN A 71 5.81 5.81 -19.29
C ASN A 71 5.29 4.62 -18.46
N ASN A 72 6.18 3.91 -17.76
CA ASN A 72 5.88 2.84 -16.83
C ASN A 72 5.74 3.46 -15.43
N ASN A 73 4.51 3.89 -15.12
CA ASN A 73 4.06 4.53 -13.89
C ASN A 73 4.16 3.64 -12.62
N ASN A 74 5.26 2.90 -12.49
CA ASN A 74 5.48 1.91 -11.45
C ASN A 74 6.33 2.55 -10.34
N ASN A 75 5.75 3.48 -9.60
CA ASN A 75 6.35 3.94 -8.34
C ASN A 75 6.53 2.72 -7.43
N LYS A 76 7.79 2.30 -7.23
CA LYS A 76 8.12 1.14 -6.40
C LYS A 76 8.55 1.63 -5.03
N THR A 77 7.82 1.23 -4.00
CA THR A 77 8.28 1.44 -2.63
C THR A 77 9.00 0.18 -2.17
N LEU A 78 10.23 0.33 -1.70
CA LEU A 78 10.97 -0.76 -1.08
C LEU A 78 10.82 -0.68 0.44
N LEU A 79 10.53 -1.82 1.06
CA LEU A 79 10.48 -1.97 2.50
C LEU A 79 11.49 -3.04 2.92
N ALA A 80 12.45 -2.68 3.77
CA ALA A 80 13.38 -3.61 4.38
C ALA A 80 12.96 -3.91 5.82
N THR A 81 13.00 -5.18 6.20
CA THR A 81 12.68 -5.64 7.56
C THR A 81 13.78 -6.53 8.12
N ALA A 82 14.01 -6.45 9.42
CA ALA A 82 14.91 -7.32 10.17
C ALA A 82 14.18 -7.90 11.38
N SER A 83 14.40 -9.20 11.66
CA SER A 83 13.68 -9.95 12.69
C SER A 83 14.63 -10.67 13.64
N ILE A 84 14.10 -11.04 14.81
CA ILE A 84 14.80 -11.91 15.77
C ILE A 84 14.94 -13.35 15.25
N ASP A 85 14.17 -13.73 14.21
CA ASP A 85 14.33 -15.00 13.48
C ASP A 85 15.65 -15.13 12.69
N LEU A 86 16.57 -14.17 12.88
CA LEU A 86 17.89 -14.08 12.27
C LEU A 86 17.84 -13.85 10.75
N THR A 87 16.71 -13.39 10.22
CA THR A 87 16.57 -13.04 8.82
C THR A 87 16.30 -11.55 8.60
N ALA A 88 16.73 -11.07 7.44
CA ALA A 88 16.33 -9.79 6.88
C ALA A 88 15.65 -10.03 5.53
N LYS A 89 14.60 -9.27 5.24
CA LYS A 89 13.81 -9.42 4.00
C LYS A 89 13.60 -8.06 3.36
N LEU A 90 13.57 -8.05 2.03
CA LEU A 90 13.31 -6.87 1.21
C LEU A 90 12.04 -7.10 0.40
N TRP A 91 11.13 -6.14 0.49
CA TRP A 91 9.81 -6.20 -0.12
C TRP A 91 9.66 -5.09 -1.15
N SER A 92 9.16 -5.44 -2.33
CA SER A 92 8.60 -4.46 -3.26
C SER A 92 7.13 -4.32 -2.95
N VAL A 93 6.70 -3.12 -2.60
CA VAL A 93 5.30 -2.78 -2.35
C VAL A 93 4.81 -1.94 -3.52
N THR A 94 3.81 -2.44 -4.23
CA THR A 94 3.13 -1.73 -5.31
C THR A 94 1.94 -0.97 -4.73
N ASN A 95 1.99 0.36 -4.81
CA ASN A 95 0.80 1.17 -4.58
C ASN A 95 -0.13 0.98 -5.78
N ASN A 96 -1.17 0.18 -5.61
CA ASN A 96 -2.28 0.16 -6.57
C ASN A 96 -3.12 1.43 -6.31
N ASP A 97 -2.64 2.59 -6.73
CA ASP A 97 -3.45 3.80 -6.77
C ASP A 97 -4.45 3.65 -7.94
N THR A 98 -5.51 2.87 -7.74
CA THR A 98 -6.59 2.68 -8.73
C THR A 98 -7.55 3.88 -8.81
N ASN A 99 -7.07 5.10 -8.54
CA ASN A 99 -7.84 6.33 -8.67
C ASN A 99 -7.34 7.21 -9.83
N ASP A 100 -6.77 6.60 -10.87
CA ASP A 100 -6.64 7.25 -12.18
C ASP A 100 -7.95 7.07 -12.96
N THR A 101 -9.03 7.68 -12.46
CA THR A 101 -10.20 7.99 -13.28
C THR A 101 -9.97 9.36 -13.89
N THR A 102 -9.10 9.47 -14.89
CA THR A 102 -9.30 10.50 -15.92
C THR A 102 -10.44 10.00 -16.81
N ASP A 103 -11.65 10.41 -16.44
CA ASP A 103 -12.78 10.53 -17.33
C ASP A 103 -12.39 11.47 -18.48
N ASP A 104 -11.80 10.90 -19.53
CA ASP A 104 -11.44 11.61 -20.76
C ASP A 104 -12.36 11.14 -21.89
N THR A 105 -13.69 11.25 -21.69
CA THR A 105 -14.68 11.31 -22.79
C THR A 105 -15.90 12.18 -22.46
N ALA A 106 -15.72 13.31 -21.77
CA ALA A 106 -16.71 14.39 -21.77
C ALA A 106 -16.50 15.35 -22.96
N ALA A 107 -16.66 14.85 -24.20
CA ALA A 107 -16.80 15.71 -25.38
C ALA A 107 -17.47 14.98 -26.56
N ASN A 108 -18.78 14.70 -26.46
CA ASN A 108 -19.65 14.83 -27.64
C ASN A 108 -21.10 15.12 -27.23
N THR A 109 -21.37 16.36 -26.84
CA THR A 109 -22.74 16.89 -26.82
C THR A 109 -23.03 17.46 -28.21
N ALA A 110 -23.72 16.69 -29.05
CA ALA A 110 -24.41 17.21 -30.23
C ALA A 110 -25.64 16.33 -30.55
N ASP A 111 -26.79 16.86 -30.14
CA ASP A 111 -28.14 16.76 -30.68
C ASP A 111 -28.77 15.46 -31.24
N LYS A 112 -29.98 15.21 -30.73
CA LYS A 112 -30.99 14.17 -31.04
C LYS A 112 -31.88 14.61 -32.24
N PRO A 113 -32.46 13.72 -33.08
CA PRO A 113 -33.85 13.25 -32.90
C PRO A 113 -34.16 11.79 -33.30
N SER A 114 -35.30 11.36 -32.77
CA SER A 114 -35.93 10.04 -32.80
C SER A 114 -36.26 9.48 -34.18
N SER A 115 -36.25 8.16 -34.31
CA SER A 115 -37.29 7.42 -35.06
C SER A 115 -37.43 5.96 -34.58
N THR A 116 -38.68 5.53 -34.56
CA THR A 116 -39.26 4.26 -34.10
C THR A 116 -39.25 3.18 -35.21
N ASN A 117 -39.55 1.93 -34.81
CA ASN A 117 -40.06 0.77 -35.57
C ASN A 117 -38.97 -0.19 -36.09
N ILE A 118 -39.05 -1.53 -35.97
CA ILE A 118 -40.08 -2.52 -35.61
C ILE A 118 -39.42 -3.55 -34.68
#